data_AF-A0A2B4SN93-F1
#
_entry.id   AF-A0A2B4SN93-F1
#
_cell.length_a   1.000
_cell.length_b   1.000
_cell.length_c   1.000
_cell.angle_alpha   90.00
_cell.angle_beta   90.00
_cell.angle_gamma   90.00
#
_symmetry.space_group_name_H-M   'P 1'
#
loop_
_entity.id
_entity.type
_entity.pdbx_description
1 polymer ?
#
loop_
_entity_poly.entity_id
_entity_poly.type
_entity_poly.pdbx_seq_one_letter_code
_entity_poly.pdbx_strand_id
1 'polypeptide(L)'
;MLFRKWIEKWRSYKYRFVPWIALNLRNRTVREVGSIDQDKTVPDSKVTESLSTFLHALHIAETQSPNNLYQSETMYNTLGYEIKRLESNIPGAGKGVFVTKGDIPVGNLVALYPGSIYWPYEPILIQSIGNPFVFRCIDGILIDGSD
;
A
#
# COMPACT_ATOMS: atom_id res chain seq x y z
N MET A 1 27.38 -14.10 -10.07
CA MET A 1 26.54 -13.54 -8.97
C MET A 1 25.76 -12.29 -9.37
N LEU A 2 26.37 -11.30 -10.05
CA LEU A 2 25.66 -10.07 -10.50
C LEU A 2 24.55 -10.34 -11.54
N PHE A 3 24.85 -11.14 -12.57
CA PHE A 3 23.91 -11.39 -13.67
C PHE A 3 22.56 -11.97 -13.21
N ARG A 4 22.61 -12.87 -12.22
CA ARG A 4 21.41 -13.48 -11.62
C ARG A 4 20.54 -12.45 -10.89
N LYS A 5 21.15 -11.54 -10.13
CA LYS A 5 20.44 -10.43 -9.47
C LYS A 5 19.79 -9.48 -10.47
N TRP A 6 20.45 -9.18 -11.59
CA TRP A 6 19.89 -8.37 -12.65
C TRP A 6 18.68 -9.03 -13.32
N ILE A 7 18.76 -10.35 -13.58
CA ILE A 7 17.65 -11.13 -14.13
C ILE A 7 16.46 -11.15 -13.15
N GLU A 8 16.70 -11.36 -11.86
CA GLU A 8 15.64 -11.35 -10.84
C GLU A 8 14.99 -9.97 -10.70
N LYS A 9 15.79 -8.89 -10.69
CA LYS A 9 15.30 -7.52 -10.68
C LYS A 9 14.45 -7.21 -11.92
N TRP A 10 14.91 -7.61 -13.11
CA TRP A 10 14.16 -7.45 -14.35
C TRP A 10 12.86 -8.26 -14.38
N ARG A 11 12.87 -9.52 -13.90
CA ARG A 11 11.69 -10.38 -13.84
C ARG A 11 10.55 -9.76 -13.03
N SER A 12 10.87 -9.05 -11.95
CA SER A 12 9.91 -8.29 -11.16
C SER A 12 9.55 -6.96 -11.83
N TYR A 13 10.56 -6.20 -12.26
CA TYR A 13 10.41 -4.83 -12.76
C TYR A 13 9.70 -4.71 -14.12
N LYS A 14 9.83 -5.70 -15.01
CA LYS A 14 9.27 -5.64 -16.37
C LYS A 14 7.75 -5.40 -16.42
N TYR A 15 7.03 -5.79 -15.37
CA TYR A 15 5.57 -5.56 -15.26
C TYR A 15 5.21 -4.12 -14.87
N ARG A 16 6.20 -3.28 -14.53
CA ARG A 16 6.07 -1.85 -14.23
C ARG A 16 6.63 -0.96 -15.34
N PHE A 17 7.53 -1.50 -16.18
CA PHE A 17 8.14 -0.76 -17.28
C PHE A 17 7.19 -0.64 -18.48
N VAL A 18 6.63 0.56 -18.69
CA VAL A 18 5.58 0.83 -19.71
C VAL A 18 5.92 0.31 -21.11
N PRO A 19 7.14 0.49 -21.67
CA PRO A 19 7.46 0.00 -23.01
C PRO A 19 7.42 -1.53 -23.11
N TRP A 20 7.87 -2.24 -22.06
CA TRP A 20 7.76 -3.70 -22.03
C TRP A 20 6.30 -4.14 -21.97
N ILE A 21 5.47 -3.46 -21.17
CA ILE A 21 4.03 -3.74 -21.09
C ILE A 21 3.37 -3.55 -22.46
N ALA A 22 3.63 -2.43 -23.14
CA ALA A 22 3.09 -2.12 -24.46
C ALA A 22 3.44 -3.17 -25.52
N LEU A 23 4.68 -3.66 -25.52
CA LEU A 23 5.13 -4.70 -26.44
C LEU A 23 4.55 -6.10 -26.13
N ASN A 24 4.13 -6.34 -24.88
CA ASN A 24 3.66 -7.65 -24.41
C ASN A 24 2.16 -7.69 -24.10
N LEU A 25 1.37 -6.73 -24.61
CA LEU A 25 -0.07 -6.61 -24.33
C LEU A 25 -0.87 -7.88 -24.67
N ARG A 26 -0.46 -8.65 -25.68
CA ARG A 26 -1.18 -9.85 -26.16
C ARG A 26 -1.14 -11.04 -25.20
N ASN A 27 -0.17 -11.10 -24.30
CA ASN A 27 0.03 -12.23 -23.38
C ASN A 27 -0.43 -11.91 -21.95
N ARG A 28 -1.31 -10.92 -21.78
CA ARG A 28 -1.71 -10.45 -20.46
C ARG A 28 -2.97 -11.18 -20.01
N THR A 29 -2.86 -11.97 -18.95
CA THR A 29 -4.01 -12.38 -18.14
C THR A 29 -4.49 -11.15 -17.37
N VAL A 30 -5.33 -10.33 -18.00
CA VAL A 30 -6.02 -9.25 -17.29
C VAL A 30 -7.16 -9.91 -16.55
N ARG A 31 -7.06 -9.95 -15.21
CA ARG A 31 -8.22 -10.28 -14.37
C ARG A 31 -9.23 -9.15 -14.56
N GLU A 32 -10.37 -9.49 -15.13
CA GLU A 32 -11.53 -8.61 -15.22
C GLU A 32 -12.45 -8.92 -14.04
N VAL A 33 -12.97 -7.89 -13.41
CA VAL A 33 -13.93 -8.00 -12.31
C VAL A 33 -15.23 -7.38 -12.79
N GLY A 34 -16.31 -8.16 -12.78
CA GLY A 34 -17.58 -7.79 -13.43
C GLY A 34 -18.30 -6.64 -12.75
N SER A 35 -18.06 -6.41 -11.45
CA SER A 35 -18.46 -5.19 -10.75
C SER A 35 -17.54 -4.92 -9.56
N ILE A 36 -17.41 -3.64 -9.18
CA ILE A 36 -16.53 -3.18 -8.09
C ILE A 36 -16.80 -3.95 -6.78
N ASP A 37 -18.04 -4.36 -6.54
CA ASP A 37 -18.44 -5.03 -5.29
C ASP A 37 -18.07 -6.52 -5.23
N GLN A 38 -17.71 -7.15 -6.35
CA GLN A 38 -17.34 -8.57 -6.37
C GLN A 38 -16.02 -8.87 -5.66
N ASP A 39 -15.13 -7.89 -5.55
CA ASP A 39 -13.82 -8.03 -4.90
C ASP A 39 -13.77 -7.43 -3.48
N LYS A 40 -14.86 -6.79 -3.02
CA LYS A 40 -14.91 -6.18 -1.69
C LYS A 40 -14.96 -7.26 -0.61
N THR A 41 -13.89 -7.34 0.18
CA THR A 41 -13.81 -8.20 1.36
C THR A 41 -14.39 -7.55 2.62
N VAL A 42 -14.45 -6.22 2.64
CA VAL A 42 -14.96 -5.41 3.76
C VAL A 42 -15.88 -4.32 3.19
N PRO A 43 -17.07 -4.09 3.76
CA PRO A 43 -17.94 -2.99 3.34
C PRO A 43 -17.26 -1.62 3.53
N ASP A 44 -17.44 -0.73 2.56
CA ASP A 44 -16.87 0.62 2.59
C ASP A 44 -17.26 1.38 3.86
N SER A 45 -18.50 1.21 4.34
CA SER A 45 -18.98 1.84 5.57
C SER A 45 -18.13 1.47 6.80
N LYS A 46 -17.72 0.21 6.94
CA LYS A 46 -16.85 -0.23 8.04
C LYS A 46 -15.46 0.39 7.93
N VAL A 47 -14.92 0.47 6.72
CA VAL A 47 -13.60 1.09 6.47
C VAL A 47 -13.66 2.58 6.80
N THR A 48 -14.69 3.29 6.30
CA THR A 48 -14.89 4.72 6.54
C THR A 48 -15.12 5.03 8.02
N GLU A 49 -15.93 4.23 8.72
CA GLU A 49 -16.14 4.37 10.16
C GLU A 49 -14.82 4.22 10.92
N SER A 50 -14.10 3.11 10.71
CA SER A 50 -12.82 2.86 11.38
C SER A 50 -11.79 3.97 11.11
N LEU A 51 -11.68 4.42 9.86
CA LEU A 51 -10.77 5.50 9.47
C LEU A 51 -11.17 6.83 10.12
N SER A 52 -12.46 7.19 10.07
CA SER A 52 -12.96 8.45 10.62
C SER A 52 -12.78 8.49 12.14
N THR A 53 -13.11 7.42 12.85
CA THR A 53 -12.92 7.31 14.30
C THR A 53 -11.45 7.49 14.67
N PHE A 54 -10.54 6.83 13.96
CA PHE A 54 -9.12 6.94 14.22
C PHE A 54 -8.56 8.33 13.91
N LEU A 55 -8.88 8.91 12.74
CA LEU A 55 -8.42 10.25 12.38
C LEU A 55 -8.92 11.33 13.34
N HIS A 56 -10.17 11.21 13.81
CA HIS A 56 -10.71 12.12 14.81
C HIS A 56 -9.99 12.01 16.15
N ALA A 57 -9.72 10.78 16.61
CA ALA A 57 -8.94 10.55 17.82
C ALA A 57 -7.51 11.10 17.69
N LEU A 58 -6.88 10.91 16.52
CA LEU A 58 -5.55 11.44 16.24
C LEU A 58 -5.51 12.96 16.28
N HIS A 59 -6.50 13.61 15.66
CA HIS A 59 -6.62 15.07 15.65
C HIS A 59 -6.77 15.64 17.06
N ILE A 60 -7.63 15.03 17.89
CA ILE A 60 -7.79 15.44 19.29
C ILE A 60 -6.45 15.30 20.05
N ALA A 61 -5.79 14.14 19.93
CA ALA A 61 -4.52 13.90 20.61
C ALA A 61 -3.43 14.90 20.19
N GLU A 62 -3.34 15.22 18.90
CA GLU A 62 -2.39 16.19 18.35
C GLU A 62 -2.62 17.60 18.91
N THR A 63 -3.88 18.03 19.04
CA THR A 63 -4.21 19.36 19.60
C THR A 63 -3.86 19.49 21.09
N GLN A 64 -3.80 18.38 21.83
CA GLN A 64 -3.52 18.35 23.26
C GLN A 64 -2.02 18.19 23.59
N SER A 65 -1.24 17.58 22.70
CA SER A 65 0.20 17.39 22.89
C SER A 65 0.93 17.30 21.54
N PRO A 66 1.82 18.23 21.19
CA PRO A 66 2.52 18.21 19.90
C PRO A 66 3.63 17.14 19.80
N ASN A 67 3.85 16.31 20.82
CA ASN A 67 4.89 15.28 20.80
C ASN A 67 4.38 13.96 20.19
N ASN A 68 5.04 13.43 19.17
CA ASN A 68 4.64 12.21 18.42
C ASN A 68 4.42 10.91 19.23
N LEU A 69 4.71 10.89 20.54
CA LEU A 69 4.51 9.71 21.38
C LEU A 69 3.04 9.24 21.46
N TYR A 70 2.06 10.12 21.23
CA TYR A 70 0.64 9.76 21.33
C TYR A 70 0.12 8.91 20.17
N GLN A 71 0.80 8.87 19.01
CA GLN A 71 0.23 8.25 17.79
C GLN A 71 0.00 6.74 17.96
N SER A 72 1.01 6.03 18.46
CA SER A 72 0.94 4.59 18.72
C SER A 72 -0.09 4.25 19.81
N GLU A 73 -0.14 5.06 20.87
CA GLU A 73 -1.11 4.89 21.95
C GLU A 73 -2.54 5.17 21.49
N THR A 74 -2.75 6.22 20.69
CA THR A 74 -4.04 6.57 20.10
C THR A 74 -4.53 5.47 19.17
N MET A 75 -3.63 4.89 18.38
CA MET A 75 -3.93 3.76 17.50
C MET A 75 -4.40 2.55 18.31
N TYR A 76 -3.65 2.17 19.35
CA TYR A 76 -4.03 1.07 20.23
C TYR A 76 -5.37 1.32 20.94
N ASN A 77 -5.57 2.51 21.49
CA ASN A 77 -6.79 2.86 22.21
C ASN A 77 -8.03 2.90 21.30
N THR A 78 -7.85 3.25 20.02
CA THR A 78 -8.98 3.39 19.08
C THR A 78 -9.26 2.13 18.28
N LEU A 79 -8.20 1.44 17.83
CA LEU A 79 -8.31 0.28 16.93
C LEU A 79 -8.07 -1.06 17.64
N GLY A 80 -7.54 -1.05 18.86
CA GLY A 80 -7.21 -2.25 19.65
C GLY A 80 -5.82 -2.83 19.35
N TYR A 81 -5.04 -2.19 18.45
CA TYR A 81 -3.70 -2.64 18.08
C TYR A 81 -2.79 -1.47 17.70
N GLU A 82 -1.49 -1.74 17.76
CA GLU A 82 -0.42 -0.84 17.35
C GLU A 82 0.42 -1.51 16.26
N ILE A 83 0.74 -0.77 15.20
CA ILE A 83 1.71 -1.21 14.19
C ILE A 83 2.93 -0.29 14.15
N LYS A 84 4.11 -0.87 13.88
CA LYS A 84 5.37 -0.14 13.71
C LYS A 84 6.17 -0.67 12.52
N ARG A 85 6.97 0.22 11.91
CA ARG A 85 7.97 -0.18 10.90
C ARG A 85 9.20 -0.73 11.62
N LEU A 86 9.55 -2.00 11.40
CA LEU A 86 10.71 -2.67 11.99
C LEU A 86 11.52 -3.41 10.90
N GLU A 87 12.71 -3.90 11.23
CA GLU A 87 13.50 -4.74 10.30
C GLU A 87 12.76 -6.03 9.96
N SER A 88 12.77 -6.40 8.68
CA SER A 88 12.08 -7.60 8.21
C SER A 88 12.82 -8.87 8.62
N ASN A 89 12.06 -9.90 8.98
CA ASN A 89 12.58 -11.25 9.21
C ASN A 89 12.96 -11.97 7.90
N ILE A 90 12.59 -11.40 6.74
CA ILE A 90 12.94 -11.95 5.43
C ILE A 90 14.31 -11.40 5.00
N PRO A 91 15.32 -12.26 4.77
CA PRO A 91 16.66 -11.82 4.40
C PRO A 91 16.67 -10.91 3.16
N GLY A 92 17.21 -9.71 3.32
CA GLY A 92 17.34 -8.73 2.22
C GLY A 92 16.05 -7.98 1.85
N ALA A 93 14.96 -8.12 2.61
CA ALA A 93 13.70 -7.42 2.35
C ALA A 93 13.62 -5.99 2.90
N GLY A 94 14.61 -5.54 3.67
CA GLY A 94 14.59 -4.22 4.30
C GLY A 94 13.62 -4.19 5.49
N LYS A 95 12.78 -3.14 5.57
CA LYS A 95 11.82 -2.96 6.66
C LYS A 95 10.44 -3.53 6.33
N GLY A 96 9.74 -4.02 7.35
CA GLY A 96 8.35 -4.46 7.30
C GLY A 96 7.46 -3.70 8.28
N VAL A 97 6.16 -3.97 8.23
CA VAL A 97 5.17 -3.47 9.19
C VAL A 97 4.81 -4.61 10.13
N PHE A 98 4.89 -4.36 11.42
CA PHE A 98 4.67 -5.36 12.47
C PHE A 98 3.61 -4.88 13.45
N VAL A 99 2.77 -5.79 13.92
CA VAL A 99 1.92 -5.56 15.09
C VAL A 99 2.82 -5.64 16.32
N THR A 100 2.90 -4.55 17.08
CA THR A 100 3.74 -4.46 18.29
C THR A 100 2.93 -4.55 19.58
N LYS A 101 1.61 -4.34 19.50
CA LYS A 101 0.69 -4.44 20.63
C LYS A 101 -0.72 -4.78 20.12
N GLY A 102 -1.47 -5.59 20.87
CA GLY A 102 -2.84 -5.99 20.53
C GLY A 102 -2.92 -6.97 19.37
N ASP A 103 -4.14 -7.15 18.86
CA ASP A 103 -4.46 -8.12 17.80
C ASP A 103 -5.33 -7.45 16.72
N ILE A 104 -5.22 -7.92 15.48
CA ILE A 104 -5.99 -7.40 14.34
C ILE A 104 -7.01 -8.46 13.91
N PRO A 105 -8.31 -8.26 14.18
CA PRO A 105 -9.36 -9.14 13.67
C PRO A 105 -9.44 -9.11 12.14
N VAL A 106 -9.95 -10.21 11.56
CA VAL A 106 -10.17 -10.31 10.11
C VAL A 106 -11.18 -9.25 9.68
N GLY A 107 -10.83 -8.50 8.62
CA GLY A 107 -11.67 -7.45 8.05
C GLY A 107 -11.46 -6.05 8.64
N ASN A 108 -10.42 -5.84 9.45
CA ASN A 108 -10.10 -4.53 10.03
C ASN A 108 -9.08 -3.73 9.19
N LEU A 109 -9.18 -2.40 9.27
CA LEU A 109 -8.31 -1.46 8.55
C LEU A 109 -6.91 -1.38 9.18
N VAL A 110 -5.89 -1.93 8.52
CA VAL A 110 -4.52 -1.95 9.08
C VAL A 110 -3.68 -0.75 8.63
N ALA A 111 -3.63 -0.52 7.31
CA ALA A 111 -2.78 0.49 6.71
C ALA A 111 -3.41 1.01 5.44
N LEU A 112 -3.10 2.27 5.12
CA LEU A 112 -3.36 2.86 3.81
C LEU A 112 -2.06 2.82 3.00
N TYR A 113 -2.20 2.77 1.68
CA TYR A 113 -1.09 2.97 0.75
C TYR A 113 -1.23 4.37 0.12
N PRO A 114 -0.87 5.44 0.85
CA PRO A 114 -0.98 6.79 0.31
C PRO A 114 0.08 7.02 -0.77
N GLY A 115 -0.19 7.95 -1.68
CA GLY A 115 0.74 8.25 -2.76
C GLY A 115 0.16 9.18 -3.82
N SER A 116 0.99 9.52 -4.80
CA SER A 116 0.55 10.23 -5.99
C SER A 116 -0.36 9.34 -6.82
N ILE A 117 -1.52 9.85 -7.21
CA ILE A 117 -2.50 9.13 -8.02
C ILE A 117 -2.29 9.51 -9.49
N TYR A 118 -2.15 8.51 -10.35
CA TYR A 118 -2.18 8.69 -11.80
C TYR A 118 -3.43 8.04 -12.38
N TRP A 119 -4.17 8.80 -13.18
CA TRP A 119 -5.34 8.32 -13.90
C TRP A 119 -4.96 7.34 -15.01
N PRO A 120 -5.91 6.50 -15.45
CA PRO A 120 -5.71 5.73 -16.67
C PRO A 120 -5.22 6.64 -17.80
N TYR A 121 -4.18 6.18 -18.50
CA TYR A 121 -3.53 6.87 -19.63
C TYR A 121 -2.59 8.03 -19.30
N GLU A 122 -2.45 8.44 -18.03
CA GLU A 122 -1.43 9.42 -17.68
C GLU A 122 -0.01 8.85 -17.89
N PRO A 123 0.93 9.68 -18.40
CA PRO A 123 2.28 9.22 -18.69
C PRO A 123 3.07 9.03 -17.40
N ILE A 124 3.32 7.77 -17.02
CA ILE A 124 4.13 7.41 -15.85
C ILE A 124 5.55 6.95 -16.20
N LEU A 125 5.95 7.02 -17.48
CA LEU A 125 7.16 6.34 -17.97
C LEU A 125 8.39 6.70 -17.12
N ILE A 126 8.65 7.99 -16.92
CA ILE A 126 9.86 8.44 -16.22
C ILE A 126 9.76 8.10 -14.72
N GLN A 127 8.60 8.35 -14.11
CA GLN A 127 8.32 8.06 -12.70
C GLN A 127 8.39 6.56 -12.39
N SER A 128 8.06 5.70 -13.37
CA SER A 128 8.15 4.25 -13.22
C SER A 128 9.58 3.72 -13.25
N ILE A 129 10.56 4.51 -13.74
CA ILE A 129 11.93 4.03 -13.92
C ILE A 129 12.58 3.71 -12.57
N GLY A 130 12.75 2.41 -12.31
CA GLY A 130 13.38 1.92 -11.09
C GLY A 130 12.55 2.10 -9.82
N ASN A 131 11.29 2.55 -9.92
CA ASN A 131 10.42 2.80 -8.77
C ASN A 131 9.67 1.51 -8.35
N PRO A 132 9.94 0.93 -7.17
CA PRO A 132 9.24 -0.25 -6.68
C PRO A 132 7.89 0.06 -6.02
N PHE A 133 7.57 1.34 -5.78
CA PHE A 133 6.42 1.82 -5.01
C PHE A 133 5.19 2.17 -5.87
N VAL A 134 5.26 1.95 -7.19
CA VAL A 134 4.09 2.12 -8.07
C VAL A 134 3.24 0.85 -8.06
N PHE A 135 2.01 0.97 -7.55
CA PHE A 135 0.97 -0.05 -7.59
C PHE A 135 -0.09 0.30 -8.62
N ARG A 136 -0.66 -0.73 -9.26
CA ARG A 136 -1.76 -0.60 -10.22
C ARG A 136 -3.02 -1.21 -9.64
N CYS A 137 -4.05 -0.39 -9.50
CA CYS A 137 -5.40 -0.79 -9.15
C CYS A 137 -6.08 -1.49 -10.35
N ILE A 138 -7.14 -2.24 -10.06
CA ILE A 138 -7.82 -3.05 -11.08
C ILE A 138 -8.53 -2.21 -12.14
N ASP A 139 -9.00 -1.03 -11.75
CA ASP A 139 -9.57 0.01 -12.61
C ASP A 139 -8.52 0.72 -13.48
N GLY A 140 -7.24 0.39 -13.31
CA GLY A 140 -6.15 0.98 -14.07
C GLY A 140 -5.55 2.23 -13.44
N ILE A 141 -6.05 2.71 -12.30
CA ILE A 141 -5.42 3.77 -11.52
C ILE A 141 -4.06 3.29 -11.03
N LEU A 142 -3.09 4.20 -10.97
CA LEU A 142 -1.77 3.93 -10.40
C LEU A 142 -1.58 4.77 -9.15
N ILE A 143 -0.99 4.17 -8.11
CA ILE A 143 -0.64 4.85 -6.87
C ILE A 143 0.87 4.71 -6.68
N ASP A 144 1.57 5.84 -6.60
CA ASP A 144 3.00 5.89 -6.29
C ASP A 144 3.22 6.29 -4.83
N GLY A 145 3.54 5.30 -4.01
CA GLY A 145 3.81 5.47 -2.58
C GLY A 145 5.29 5.72 -2.27
N SER A 146 6.08 6.24 -3.21
CA SER A 146 7.44 6.69 -2.93
C SER A 146 7.38 7.91 -2.01
N ASP A 147 7.75 7.69 -0.74
CA ASP A 147 7.98 8.71 0.30
C ASP A 147 9.24 9.54 -0.03
#